data_AF-A0AAN8V957-F1
#
_entry.id   AF-A0AAN8V957-F1
#
_cell.length_a   1.000
_cell.length_b   1.000
_cell.length_c   1.000
_cell.angle_alpha   90.00
_cell.angle_beta   90.00
_cell.angle_gamma   90.00
#
_symmetry.space_group_name_H-M   'P 1'
#
loop_
_entity.id
_entity.type
_entity.pdbx_description
1 polymer ?
#
loop_
_entity_poly.entity_id
_entity_poly.type
_entity_poly.pdbx_seq_one_letter_code
_entity_poly.pdbx_strand_id
1 'polypeptide(L)'
;MSRYGTGASQYRHREVMEKIWSWMPLKLMKASASTTTTSIVVCFFFLLLMGAYVATRSLVSSFAITTDTTTASRSEETLIPKVPLTIRKVEFPLNCTVGNHTGTCPRNYPSLYEYQPSSQDHPNPPSCPDYFRWIYEDLRPWKHMGISRDVVERAKRTANFRLVIKDGRAYMERYQKSFQSRDVFTLWGILQLLRKYPGKVPDLELMFDCVDWPVIRSRDYRGPSATTPPPLFRYCGDDATLDIVFPDWSFWGW
;
A
#
# COMPACT_ATOMS: atom_id res chain seq x y z
N MET A 1 -17.93 -9.46 -47.37
CA MET A 1 -16.68 -8.77 -47.74
C MET A 1 -15.72 -8.81 -46.54
N SER A 2 -14.44 -9.09 -46.79
CA SER A 2 -13.22 -8.99 -45.93
C SER A 2 -13.30 -8.16 -44.63
N ARG A 3 -12.78 -8.63 -43.48
CA ARG A 3 -11.36 -8.90 -43.08
C ARG A 3 -10.54 -7.59 -42.95
N TYR A 4 -9.60 -7.40 -42.01
CA TYR A 4 -9.02 -8.24 -40.93
C TYR A 4 -8.52 -7.33 -39.78
N GLY A 5 -8.29 -7.87 -38.58
CA GLY A 5 -7.80 -7.09 -37.43
C GLY A 5 -7.53 -7.93 -36.17
N THR A 6 -6.96 -9.13 -36.33
CA THR A 6 -6.73 -10.10 -35.25
C THR A 6 -5.40 -9.88 -34.53
N GLY A 7 -5.42 -9.76 -33.20
CA GLY A 7 -4.24 -9.97 -32.34
C GLY A 7 -4.43 -11.20 -31.44
N ALA A 8 -3.69 -12.28 -31.72
CA ALA A 8 -3.53 -13.42 -30.81
C ALA A 8 -2.72 -12.98 -29.56
N SER A 9 -3.03 -13.35 -28.32
CA SER A 9 -3.13 -14.70 -27.72
C SER A 9 -1.79 -15.47 -27.70
N GLN A 10 -1.47 -16.08 -26.54
CA GLN A 10 -0.24 -16.85 -26.21
C GLN A 10 1.05 -16.01 -26.19
N TYR A 11 1.96 -16.05 -25.22
CA TYR A 11 2.35 -17.03 -24.16
C TYR A 11 2.97 -16.24 -22.96
N ARG A 12 3.29 -16.75 -21.76
CA ARG A 12 3.11 -18.03 -21.03
C ARG A 12 3.44 -17.77 -19.54
N HIS A 13 2.56 -18.05 -18.58
CA HIS A 13 2.96 -18.30 -17.17
C HIS A 13 1.97 -19.19 -16.36
N ARG A 14 1.37 -20.18 -17.02
CA ARG A 14 0.57 -21.24 -16.38
C ARG A 14 1.48 -22.37 -15.86
N GLU A 15 2.43 -22.05 -14.97
CA GLU A 15 3.39 -23.07 -14.48
C GLU A 15 4.09 -22.75 -13.13
N VAL A 16 3.67 -21.72 -12.39
CA VAL A 16 4.32 -21.32 -11.11
C VAL A 16 3.48 -21.66 -9.86
N MET A 17 2.21 -22.02 -10.01
CA MET A 17 1.28 -22.24 -8.89
C MET A 17 1.19 -23.70 -8.38
N GLU A 18 1.93 -24.64 -8.98
CA GLU A 18 1.95 -26.08 -8.61
C GLU A 18 3.19 -26.49 -7.79
N LYS A 19 4.04 -25.55 -7.33
CA LYS A 19 5.38 -25.88 -6.81
C LYS A 19 5.79 -25.30 -5.45
N ILE A 20 4.86 -24.70 -4.68
CA ILE A 20 5.17 -24.05 -3.39
C ILE A 20 4.41 -24.69 -2.19
N TRP A 21 3.51 -25.65 -2.42
CA TRP A 21 2.72 -26.32 -1.34
C TRP A 21 3.02 -27.82 -1.15
N SER A 22 4.19 -28.31 -1.59
CA SER A 22 4.52 -29.76 -1.57
C SER A 22 5.81 -30.13 -0.80
N TRP A 23 6.05 -29.49 0.34
CA TRP A 23 7.03 -29.89 1.37
C TRP A 23 6.30 -29.75 2.73
N MET A 24 6.16 -30.73 3.62
CA MET A 24 6.79 -32.05 3.81
C MET A 24 5.71 -33.13 4.13
N PRO A 25 6.02 -34.43 3.98
CA PRO A 25 6.51 -35.15 5.17
C PRO A 25 7.81 -35.93 4.93
N LEU A 26 8.51 -36.23 6.04
CA LEU A 26 9.72 -37.07 6.10
C LEU A 26 9.53 -38.42 5.38
N LYS A 27 10.48 -38.79 4.52
CA LYS A 27 10.97 -40.17 4.36
C LYS A 27 12.39 -40.18 3.78
N LEU A 28 13.33 -40.79 4.50
CA LEU A 28 14.67 -41.09 4.00
C LEU A 28 14.58 -42.01 2.78
N MET A 29 15.20 -41.64 1.66
CA MET A 29 15.66 -42.61 0.67
C MET A 29 17.09 -42.27 0.24
N LYS A 30 17.92 -43.32 0.27
CA LYS A 30 19.37 -43.30 0.07
C LYS A 30 19.64 -43.40 -1.44
N ALA A 31 20.31 -42.41 -2.03
CA ALA A 31 20.70 -42.41 -3.44
C ALA A 31 22.22 -42.34 -3.57
N SER A 32 22.79 -43.25 -4.38
CA SER A 32 24.23 -43.31 -4.63
C SER A 32 24.66 -42.17 -5.57
N ALA A 33 25.75 -41.47 -5.26
CA ALA A 33 26.25 -40.38 -6.08
C ALA A 33 27.08 -40.89 -7.26
N SER A 34 26.68 -40.51 -8.48
CA SER A 34 27.53 -40.60 -9.67
C SER A 34 28.39 -39.34 -9.75
N THR A 35 29.69 -39.45 -9.45
CA THR A 35 30.58 -38.32 -9.20
C THR A 35 30.91 -37.47 -10.44
N THR A 36 30.72 -38.00 -11.65
CA THR A 36 31.24 -37.37 -12.88
C THR A 36 30.40 -36.18 -13.38
N THR A 37 29.08 -36.20 -13.20
CA THR A 37 28.18 -35.19 -13.80
C THR A 37 28.19 -33.85 -13.05
N THR A 38 28.43 -33.88 -11.73
CA THR A 38 28.37 -32.69 -10.86
C THR A 38 29.48 -31.68 -11.18
N SER A 39 30.67 -32.16 -11.55
CA SER A 39 31.83 -31.30 -11.81
C SER A 39 31.63 -30.37 -13.02
N ILE A 40 31.03 -30.87 -14.11
CA ILE A 40 30.79 -30.10 -15.33
C ILE A 40 29.80 -28.96 -15.08
N VAL A 41 28.73 -29.23 -14.32
CA VAL A 41 27.71 -28.22 -13.98
C VAL A 41 28.30 -27.12 -13.09
N VAL A 42 29.10 -27.48 -12.09
CA VAL A 42 29.79 -26.50 -11.21
C VAL A 42 30.76 -25.64 -12.02
N CYS A 43 31.57 -26.23 -12.91
CA CYS A 43 32.47 -25.49 -13.79
C CYS A 43 31.72 -24.53 -14.72
N PHE A 44 30.57 -24.93 -15.28
CA PHE A 44 29.76 -24.07 -16.14
C PHE A 44 29.22 -22.84 -15.37
N PHE A 45 28.68 -23.02 -14.16
CA PHE A 45 28.24 -21.90 -13.34
C PHE A 45 29.41 -20.99 -12.90
N PHE A 46 30.58 -21.55 -12.59
CA PHE A 46 31.78 -20.76 -12.28
C PHE A 46 32.22 -19.89 -13.47
N LEU A 47 32.24 -20.44 -14.69
CA LEU A 47 32.59 -19.70 -15.89
C LEU A 47 31.60 -18.57 -16.20
N LEU A 48 30.29 -18.79 -16.00
CA LEU A 48 29.27 -17.74 -16.14
C LEU A 48 29.48 -16.60 -15.12
N LEU A 49 29.74 -16.93 -13.85
CA LEU A 49 29.99 -15.93 -12.80
C LEU A 49 31.27 -15.14 -13.05
N MET A 50 32.35 -15.80 -13.49
CA MET A 50 33.59 -15.13 -13.87
C MET A 50 33.41 -14.22 -15.10
N GLY A 51 32.63 -14.65 -16.10
CA GLY A 51 32.29 -13.83 -17.26
C GLY A 51 31.50 -12.56 -16.87
N ALA A 52 30.50 -12.68 -16.00
CA ALA A 52 29.74 -11.54 -15.48
C ALA A 52 30.62 -10.58 -14.64
N TYR A 53 31.55 -11.11 -13.85
CA TYR A 53 32.50 -10.30 -13.09
C TYR A 53 33.48 -9.53 -13.99
N VAL A 54 33.99 -10.14 -15.07
CA VAL A 54 34.84 -9.43 -16.04
C VAL A 54 34.04 -8.37 -16.80
N ALA A 55 32.81 -8.68 -17.25
CA ALA A 55 31.94 -7.73 -17.94
C ALA A 55 31.64 -6.48 -17.10
N THR A 56 31.32 -6.65 -15.81
CA THR A 56 31.07 -5.52 -14.89
C THR A 56 32.33 -4.68 -14.65
N ARG A 57 33.53 -5.29 -14.61
CA ARG A 57 34.79 -4.54 -14.52
C ARG A 57 35.12 -3.77 -15.80
N SER A 58 34.83 -4.31 -16.97
CA SER A 58 35.03 -3.63 -18.26
C SER A 58 34.12 -2.41 -18.44
N LEU A 59 32.89 -2.44 -17.90
CA LEU A 59 31.97 -1.29 -17.97
C LEU A 59 32.34 -0.15 -17.01
N VAL A 60 32.91 -0.47 -15.84
CA VAL A 60 33.35 0.55 -14.86
C VAL A 60 34.60 1.31 -15.36
N SER A 61 35.42 0.69 -16.21
CA SER A 61 36.60 1.33 -16.83
C SER A 61 36.24 2.41 -17.86
N SER A 62 35.01 2.45 -18.38
CA SER A 62 34.56 3.40 -19.42
C SER A 62 33.78 4.60 -18.88
N PHE A 63 33.45 4.63 -17.58
CA PHE A 63 32.66 5.73 -16.97
C PHE A 63 33.47 6.67 -16.07
N ALA A 64 34.81 6.54 -16.09
CA ALA A 64 35.72 7.26 -15.19
C ALA A 64 36.59 8.33 -15.89
N ILE A 65 36.16 8.87 -17.04
CA ILE A 65 36.82 10.03 -17.70
C ILE A 65 35.78 10.97 -18.33
N THR A 66 35.10 11.80 -17.53
CA THR A 66 34.71 13.19 -17.93
C THR A 66 34.37 14.08 -16.72
N THR A 67 35.38 14.46 -15.95
CA THR A 67 35.45 15.85 -15.44
C THR A 67 35.96 16.68 -16.64
N ASP A 68 35.39 17.82 -17.06
CA ASP A 68 35.05 18.99 -16.24
C ASP A 68 34.27 20.04 -17.08
N THR A 69 33.77 21.10 -16.44
CA THR A 69 33.26 22.37 -17.06
C THR A 69 32.09 22.32 -18.06
N THR A 70 30.92 22.85 -17.67
CA THR A 70 30.41 24.13 -18.23
C THR A 70 29.19 24.71 -17.49
N THR A 71 29.31 25.98 -17.12
CA THR A 71 28.27 27.03 -17.01
C THR A 71 26.93 26.73 -16.29
N ALA A 72 26.79 27.26 -15.08
CA ALA A 72 25.49 27.48 -14.46
C ALA A 72 24.65 28.47 -15.30
N SER A 73 23.46 28.04 -15.75
CA SER A 73 22.44 28.94 -16.30
C SER A 73 21.39 29.24 -15.23
N ARG A 74 21.24 30.53 -14.94
CA ARG A 74 20.31 31.07 -13.95
C ARG A 74 18.90 31.10 -14.55
N SER A 75 18.02 30.20 -14.12
CA SER A 75 16.59 30.31 -14.43
C SER A 75 15.96 31.45 -13.65
N GLU A 76 15.16 32.25 -14.34
CA GLU A 76 14.55 33.48 -13.81
C GLU A 76 13.24 33.13 -13.08
N GLU A 77 13.20 33.28 -11.75
CA GLU A 77 12.02 32.95 -10.96
C GLU A 77 10.97 34.07 -11.11
N THR A 78 9.92 33.79 -11.89
CA THR A 78 8.83 34.75 -12.12
C THR A 78 8.05 34.98 -10.82
N LEU A 79 8.08 36.22 -10.31
CA LEU A 79 7.42 36.64 -9.08
C LEU A 79 5.89 36.58 -9.18
N ILE A 80 5.30 35.42 -8.87
CA ILE A 80 3.88 35.31 -8.54
C ILE A 80 3.68 35.86 -7.11
N PRO A 81 2.77 36.82 -6.86
CA PRO A 81 2.52 37.33 -5.52
C PRO A 81 1.97 36.22 -4.59
N LYS A 82 2.81 35.73 -3.68
CA LYS A 82 2.40 34.82 -2.61
C LYS A 82 1.58 35.60 -1.58
N VAL A 83 0.27 35.64 -1.77
CA VAL A 83 -0.68 36.12 -0.75
C VAL A 83 -0.49 35.26 0.51
N PRO A 84 -0.28 35.85 1.70
CA PRO A 84 -0.06 35.09 2.91
C PRO A 84 -1.36 34.45 3.40
N LEU A 85 -1.61 33.23 2.95
CA LEU A 85 -2.60 32.33 3.55
C LEU A 85 -2.23 32.08 5.01
N THR A 86 -2.86 32.83 5.93
CA THR A 86 -2.68 32.67 7.38
C THR A 86 -3.44 31.43 7.84
N ILE A 87 -2.96 30.25 7.43
CA ILE A 87 -3.42 28.98 7.97
C ILE A 87 -3.00 28.97 9.43
N ARG A 88 -3.98 29.13 10.34
CA ARG A 88 -3.78 28.94 11.78
C ARG A 88 -3.53 27.44 12.02
N LYS A 89 -2.29 27.02 11.80
CA LYS A 89 -1.81 25.65 11.91
C LYS A 89 -2.12 25.17 13.33
N VAL A 90 -3.13 24.31 13.47
CA VAL A 90 -3.39 23.61 14.72
C VAL A 90 -2.21 22.67 14.93
N GLU A 91 -1.29 23.10 15.78
CA GLU A 91 -0.21 22.24 16.23
C GLU A 91 -0.78 21.25 17.23
N PHE A 92 -0.49 19.97 17.02
CA PHE A 92 -0.78 18.89 17.95
C PHE A 92 0.54 18.58 18.67
N PRO A 93 0.93 19.35 19.71
CA PRO A 93 2.23 19.17 20.34
C PRO A 93 2.31 17.77 20.96
N LEU A 94 3.18 16.94 20.41
CA LEU A 94 3.52 15.65 20.99
C LEU A 94 4.41 15.92 22.21
N ASN A 95 3.78 16.03 23.39
CA ASN A 95 4.50 16.15 24.65
C ASN A 95 5.13 14.80 25.03
N CYS A 96 6.26 14.49 24.39
CA CYS A 96 7.08 13.32 24.65
C CYS A 96 8.02 13.62 25.82
N THR A 97 7.51 13.53 27.06
CA THR A 97 8.36 13.59 28.25
C THR A 97 9.35 12.43 28.25
N VAL A 98 10.65 12.73 28.30
CA VAL A 98 11.72 11.74 28.43
C VAL A 98 11.75 11.22 29.87
N GLY A 99 10.87 10.26 30.17
CA GLY A 99 10.70 9.69 31.50
C GLY A 99 9.82 8.44 31.49
N ASN A 100 10.08 7.53 32.45
CA ASN A 100 9.51 6.18 32.59
C ASN A 100 8.33 5.86 31.66
N HIS A 101 8.66 5.19 30.55
CA HIS A 101 7.72 4.84 29.49
C HIS A 101 6.68 3.83 29.98
N THR A 102 5.55 4.31 30.49
CA THR A 102 4.37 3.48 30.82
C THR A 102 3.63 2.96 29.58
N GLY A 103 4.17 3.19 28.37
CA GLY A 103 3.56 2.82 27.10
C GLY A 103 2.29 3.60 26.75
N THR A 104 1.91 4.62 27.52
CA THR A 104 0.65 5.36 27.37
C THR A 104 0.88 6.85 27.13
N CYS A 105 0.11 7.42 26.20
CA CYS A 105 0.09 8.88 25.97
C CYS A 105 -0.98 9.53 26.86
N PRO A 106 -0.77 10.76 27.36
CA PRO A 106 -1.80 11.51 28.07
C PRO A 106 -3.08 11.68 27.23
N ARG A 107 -4.26 11.49 27.86
CA ARG A 107 -5.57 11.64 27.20
C ARG A 107 -6.03 13.10 27.00
N ASN A 108 -5.28 14.08 27.50
CA ASN A 108 -5.64 15.50 27.50
C ASN A 108 -5.44 16.18 26.13
N TYR A 109 -5.92 15.54 25.04
CA TYR A 109 -5.96 16.16 23.72
C TYR A 109 -7.27 16.96 23.56
N PRO A 110 -7.23 18.20 23.00
CA PRO A 110 -8.44 18.97 22.74
C PRO A 110 -9.42 18.20 21.84
N SER A 111 -10.65 18.01 22.30
CA SER A 111 -11.69 17.28 21.58
C SER A 111 -12.52 18.16 20.63
N LEU A 112 -12.48 19.49 20.82
CA LEU A 112 -13.30 20.44 20.10
C LEU A 112 -12.50 21.16 19.01
N TYR A 113 -12.92 20.94 17.77
CA TYR A 113 -12.39 21.59 16.59
C TYR A 113 -13.16 22.90 16.35
N GLU A 114 -12.90 23.94 17.15
CA GLU A 114 -13.54 25.25 16.97
C GLU A 114 -12.97 25.97 15.74
N TYR A 115 -13.58 25.70 14.58
CA TYR A 115 -13.33 26.43 13.36
C TYR A 115 -14.05 27.78 13.42
N GLN A 116 -13.32 28.83 13.79
CA GLN A 116 -13.76 30.20 13.54
C GLN A 116 -13.31 30.62 12.13
N PRO A 117 -14.22 30.71 11.15
CA PRO A 117 -13.90 31.33 9.88
C PRO A 117 -13.63 32.81 10.11
N SER A 118 -12.43 33.27 9.79
CA SER A 118 -12.15 34.69 9.67
C SER A 118 -13.01 35.26 8.54
N SER A 119 -13.90 36.19 8.88
CA SER A 119 -14.84 36.83 7.96
C SER A 119 -14.14 37.84 7.04
N GLN A 120 -13.30 37.36 6.13
CA GLN A 120 -12.73 38.13 5.02
C GLN A 120 -12.70 37.25 3.78
N ASP A 121 -13.36 37.73 2.72
CA ASP A 121 -13.53 37.17 1.37
C ASP A 121 -13.59 35.65 1.27
N HIS A 122 -14.79 35.12 1.00
CA HIS A 122 -14.98 33.74 0.56
C HIS A 122 -14.12 33.45 -0.68
N PRO A 123 -13.01 32.70 -0.58
CA PRO A 123 -12.42 32.11 -1.76
C PRO A 123 -13.42 31.05 -2.26
N ASN A 124 -13.48 30.81 -3.56
CA ASN A 124 -14.20 29.63 -4.06
C ASN A 124 -13.71 28.40 -3.25
N PRO A 125 -14.62 27.56 -2.72
CA PRO A 125 -14.23 26.45 -1.87
C PRO A 125 -13.18 25.61 -2.61
N PRO A 126 -12.01 25.36 -2.00
CA PRO A 126 -10.88 24.78 -2.73
C PRO A 126 -11.30 23.45 -3.35
N SER A 127 -11.10 23.33 -4.66
CA SER A 127 -11.42 22.11 -5.41
C SER A 127 -10.73 20.93 -4.75
N CYS A 128 -11.48 19.85 -4.50
CA CYS A 128 -10.93 18.63 -3.93
C CYS A 128 -9.76 18.13 -4.81
N PRO A 129 -8.53 17.97 -4.27
CA PRO A 129 -7.38 17.56 -5.08
C PRO A 129 -7.62 16.28 -5.88
N ASP A 130 -7.18 16.25 -7.14
CA ASP A 130 -7.50 15.19 -8.11
C ASP A 130 -7.19 13.77 -7.62
N TYR A 131 -6.18 13.59 -6.77
CA TYR A 131 -5.85 12.26 -6.21
C TYR A 131 -6.97 11.68 -5.33
N PHE A 132 -7.85 12.51 -4.75
CA PHE A 132 -9.02 12.03 -4.01
C PHE A 132 -10.11 11.44 -4.93
N ARG A 133 -10.02 11.60 -6.26
CA ARG A 133 -10.95 10.95 -7.20
C ARG A 133 -10.97 9.43 -7.04
N TRP A 134 -9.83 8.84 -6.67
CA TRP A 134 -9.69 7.41 -6.45
C TRP A 134 -10.58 6.89 -5.31
N ILE A 135 -10.87 7.67 -4.27
CA ILE A 135 -11.82 7.27 -3.22
C ILE A 135 -13.21 7.02 -3.80
N TYR A 136 -13.64 7.81 -4.79
CA TYR A 136 -14.94 7.62 -5.45
C TYR A 136 -14.94 6.43 -6.41
N GLU A 137 -13.80 6.12 -7.05
CA GLU A 137 -13.65 4.96 -7.93
C GLU A 137 -13.61 3.65 -7.13
N ASP A 138 -12.77 3.59 -6.09
CA ASP A 138 -12.61 2.44 -5.19
C ASP A 138 -13.94 2.10 -4.49
N LEU A 139 -14.67 3.11 -3.99
CA LEU A 139 -15.96 2.91 -3.30
C LEU A 139 -17.16 2.76 -4.25
N ARG A 140 -16.99 2.97 -5.56
CA ARG A 140 -18.06 2.87 -6.57
C ARG A 140 -18.86 1.54 -6.50
N PRO A 141 -18.26 0.36 -6.28
CA PRO A 141 -19.00 -0.91 -6.26
C PRO A 141 -20.14 -0.96 -5.24
N TRP A 142 -20.02 -0.21 -4.15
CA TRP A 142 -21.02 -0.19 -3.06
C TRP A 142 -21.98 1.00 -3.12
N LYS A 143 -21.76 1.96 -4.04
CA LYS A 143 -22.50 3.24 -4.10
C LYS A 143 -24.03 3.11 -4.09
N HIS A 144 -24.57 2.08 -4.74
CA HIS A 144 -26.01 1.85 -4.87
C HIS A 144 -26.53 0.67 -4.06
N MET A 145 -25.68 -0.30 -3.73
CA MET A 145 -26.07 -1.52 -2.98
C MET A 145 -25.85 -1.38 -1.47
N GLY A 146 -25.02 -0.43 -1.03
CA GLY A 146 -24.58 -0.32 0.35
C GLY A 146 -23.62 -1.42 0.78
N ILE A 147 -23.28 -1.42 2.06
CA ILE A 147 -22.42 -2.40 2.73
C ILE A 147 -23.19 -2.96 3.92
N SER A 148 -23.70 -4.19 3.81
CA SER A 148 -24.37 -4.88 4.91
C SER A 148 -23.39 -5.63 5.82
N ARG A 149 -23.84 -6.03 7.02
CA ARG A 149 -23.02 -6.78 7.98
C ARG A 149 -22.42 -8.05 7.37
N ASP A 150 -23.20 -8.84 6.63
CA ASP A 150 -22.75 -10.07 5.98
C ASP A 150 -21.71 -9.81 4.86
N VAL A 151 -21.80 -8.67 4.18
CA VAL A 151 -20.84 -8.25 3.15
C VAL A 151 -19.48 -7.95 3.78
N VAL A 152 -19.46 -7.28 4.95
CA VAL A 152 -18.23 -7.05 5.73
C VAL A 152 -17.63 -8.35 6.24
N GLU A 153 -18.43 -9.25 6.82
CA GLU A 153 -17.90 -10.53 7.34
C GLU A 153 -17.27 -11.40 6.24
N ARG A 154 -17.69 -11.30 4.97
CA ARG A 154 -17.04 -12.04 3.87
C ARG A 154 -15.56 -11.67 3.65
N ALA A 155 -15.13 -10.45 3.98
CA ALA A 155 -13.72 -10.04 3.90
C ALA A 155 -12.83 -10.71 4.98
N LYS A 156 -13.42 -11.22 6.07
CA LYS A 156 -12.70 -11.94 7.15
C LYS A 156 -11.91 -13.16 6.66
N ARG A 157 -12.25 -13.72 5.50
CA ARG A 157 -11.54 -14.84 4.87
C ARG A 157 -10.06 -14.54 4.59
N THR A 158 -9.74 -13.28 4.27
CA THR A 158 -8.37 -12.85 3.90
C THR A 158 -7.82 -11.76 4.82
N ALA A 159 -8.68 -10.99 5.50
CA ALA A 159 -8.26 -9.93 6.40
C ALA A 159 -7.31 -10.42 7.52
N ASN A 160 -6.21 -9.69 7.73
CA ASN A 160 -5.34 -9.85 8.89
C ASN A 160 -6.00 -9.31 10.17
N PHE A 161 -6.74 -8.20 10.08
CA PHE A 161 -7.44 -7.62 11.22
C PHE A 161 -8.72 -6.88 10.82
N ARG A 162 -9.62 -6.76 11.79
CA ARG A 162 -10.78 -5.85 11.78
C ARG A 162 -10.46 -4.63 12.62
N LEU A 163 -10.74 -3.45 12.09
CA LEU A 163 -10.77 -2.20 12.83
C LEU A 163 -12.23 -1.81 13.07
N VAL A 164 -12.54 -1.37 14.28
CA VAL A 164 -13.81 -0.70 14.63
C VAL A 164 -13.48 0.66 15.20
N ILE A 165 -14.07 1.72 14.64
CA ILE A 165 -14.07 3.05 15.24
C ILE A 165 -15.46 3.27 15.84
N LYS A 166 -15.51 3.55 17.14
CA LYS A 166 -16.75 3.83 17.86
C LYS A 166 -16.54 4.90 18.93
N ASP A 167 -17.38 5.94 18.93
CA ASP A 167 -17.27 7.11 19.81
C ASP A 167 -15.87 7.76 19.75
N GLY A 168 -15.27 7.82 18.56
CA GLY A 168 -13.90 8.32 18.35
C GLY A 168 -12.78 7.43 18.91
N ARG A 169 -13.09 6.21 19.38
CA ARG A 169 -12.11 5.23 19.88
C ARG A 169 -11.91 4.11 18.86
N ALA A 170 -10.66 3.78 18.57
CA ALA A 170 -10.29 2.63 17.74
C ALA A 170 -10.19 1.34 18.59
N TYR A 171 -10.77 0.27 18.10
CA TYR A 171 -10.68 -1.10 18.60
C TYR A 171 -10.20 -1.99 17.46
N MET A 172 -9.37 -2.99 17.76
CA MET A 172 -8.80 -3.89 16.75
C MET A 172 -8.96 -5.36 17.18
N GLU A 173 -9.55 -6.17 16.31
CA GLU A 173 -9.58 -7.63 16.43
C GLU A 173 -8.62 -8.21 15.39
N ARG A 174 -7.58 -8.92 15.81
CA ARG A 174 -6.61 -9.54 14.89
C ARG A 174 -6.99 -10.98 14.56
N TYR A 175 -7.19 -11.27 13.29
CA TYR A 175 -7.51 -12.61 12.77
C TYR A 175 -6.27 -13.43 12.42
N GLN A 176 -5.29 -12.80 11.79
CA GLN A 176 -4.05 -13.44 11.36
C GLN A 176 -2.86 -12.53 11.66
N LYS A 177 -1.67 -13.12 11.82
CA LYS A 177 -0.44 -12.34 11.98
C LYS A 177 -0.12 -11.63 10.67
N SER A 178 -0.01 -10.31 10.70
CA SER A 178 0.46 -9.52 9.55
C SER A 178 1.94 -9.79 9.26
N PHE A 179 2.37 -9.52 8.02
CA PHE A 179 3.79 -9.50 7.70
C PHE A 179 4.47 -8.34 8.47
N GLN A 180 5.61 -8.64 9.12
CA GLN A 180 6.39 -7.68 9.91
C GLN A 180 5.53 -6.85 10.91
N SER A 181 5.62 -5.53 10.81
CA SER A 181 5.05 -4.48 11.68
C SER A 181 3.87 -3.75 11.01
N ARG A 182 3.37 -4.24 9.87
CA ARG A 182 2.46 -3.52 8.98
C ARG A 182 1.11 -3.16 9.61
N ASP A 183 0.52 -4.06 10.40
CA ASP A 183 -0.71 -3.78 11.14
C ASP A 183 -0.50 -2.72 12.23
N VAL A 184 0.64 -2.77 12.92
CA VAL A 184 1.03 -1.76 13.90
C VAL A 184 1.09 -0.39 13.25
N PHE A 185 1.90 -0.18 12.21
CA PHE A 185 2.06 1.15 11.61
C PHE A 185 0.76 1.70 10.99
N THR A 186 -0.06 0.86 10.35
CA THR A 186 -1.39 1.24 9.88
C THR A 186 -2.30 1.69 11.04
N LEU A 187 -2.30 0.98 12.17
CA LEU A 187 -3.03 1.40 13.37
C LEU A 187 -2.49 2.71 13.95
N TRP A 188 -1.17 2.92 13.97
CA TRP A 188 -0.57 4.20 14.39
C TRP A 188 -1.03 5.36 13.48
N GLY A 189 -1.14 5.14 12.17
CA GLY A 189 -1.68 6.12 11.23
C GLY A 189 -3.14 6.49 11.51
N ILE A 190 -3.99 5.50 11.75
CA ILE A 190 -5.39 5.70 12.16
C ILE A 190 -5.49 6.48 13.48
N LEU A 191 -4.64 6.16 14.47
CA LEU A 191 -4.61 6.88 15.74
C LEU A 191 -4.16 8.34 15.58
N GLN A 192 -3.26 8.64 14.64
CA GLN A 192 -2.91 10.01 14.27
C GLN A 192 -4.07 10.73 13.57
N LEU A 193 -4.80 10.06 12.67
CA LEU A 193 -5.99 10.61 12.02
C LEU A 193 -7.07 11.00 13.04
N LEU A 194 -7.37 10.12 13.99
CA LEU A 194 -8.34 10.34 15.06
C LEU A 194 -7.94 11.50 15.99
N ARG A 195 -6.65 11.63 16.31
CA ARG A 195 -6.12 12.78 17.08
C ARG A 195 -6.19 14.09 16.32
N LYS A 196 -5.95 14.07 15.00
CA LYS A 196 -5.97 15.27 14.13
C LYS A 196 -7.37 15.78 13.86
N TYR A 197 -8.36 14.90 13.80
CA TYR A 197 -9.75 15.22 13.47
C TYR A 197 -10.75 14.63 14.48
N PRO A 198 -10.69 15.04 15.77
CA PRO A 198 -11.59 14.54 16.80
C PRO A 198 -13.05 14.82 16.43
N GLY A 199 -13.91 13.82 16.62
CA GLY A 199 -15.35 13.89 16.31
C GLY A 199 -15.72 13.97 14.82
N LYS A 200 -14.76 14.00 13.89
CA LYS A 200 -15.03 14.06 12.43
C LYS A 200 -15.00 12.70 11.73
N VAL A 201 -14.34 11.71 12.32
CA VAL A 201 -14.38 10.33 11.82
C VAL A 201 -15.63 9.66 12.40
N PRO A 202 -16.58 9.17 11.58
CA PRO A 202 -17.80 8.54 12.06
C PRO A 202 -17.53 7.16 12.65
N ASP A 203 -18.53 6.61 13.34
CA ASP A 203 -18.55 5.20 13.73
C ASP A 203 -18.54 4.32 12.48
N LEU A 204 -17.57 3.40 12.38
CA LEU A 204 -17.35 2.56 11.20
C LEU A 204 -16.61 1.27 11.54
N GLU A 205 -16.63 0.31 10.60
CA GLU A 205 -15.85 -0.93 10.68
C GLU A 205 -15.13 -1.19 9.36
N LEU A 206 -13.83 -1.50 9.42
CA LEU A 206 -12.98 -1.79 8.26
C LEU A 206 -12.34 -3.17 8.41
N MET A 207 -12.21 -3.89 7.29
CA MET A 207 -11.45 -5.14 7.19
C MET A 207 -10.15 -4.84 6.45
N PHE A 208 -9.00 -5.18 7.04
CA PHE A 208 -7.68 -4.91 6.47
C PHE A 208 -6.92 -6.20 6.16
N ASP A 209 -6.30 -6.27 4.98
CA ASP A 209 -5.30 -7.27 4.63
C ASP A 209 -3.96 -6.56 4.30
N CYS A 210 -2.93 -6.94 5.05
CA CYS A 210 -1.63 -6.30 5.10
C CYS A 210 -0.65 -6.80 4.03
N VAL A 211 -1.06 -7.70 3.13
CA VAL A 211 -0.21 -8.24 2.05
C VAL A 211 -0.30 -7.34 0.80
N ASP A 212 0.73 -7.36 -0.05
CA ASP A 212 0.86 -6.40 -1.17
C ASP A 212 0.02 -6.74 -2.42
N TRP A 213 -0.50 -7.96 -2.54
CA TRP A 213 -1.26 -8.38 -3.73
C TRP A 213 -2.77 -8.28 -3.52
N PRO A 214 -3.53 -7.57 -4.38
CA PRO A 214 -4.98 -7.48 -4.25
C PRO A 214 -5.67 -8.81 -4.58
N VAL A 215 -6.85 -9.05 -4.00
CA VAL A 215 -7.49 -10.38 -3.97
C VAL A 215 -8.97 -10.40 -4.34
N ILE A 216 -9.68 -9.27 -4.25
CA ILE A 216 -11.10 -9.16 -4.58
C ILE A 216 -11.24 -8.93 -6.09
N ARG A 217 -11.14 -10.02 -6.87
CA ARG A 217 -11.14 -9.97 -8.33
C ARG A 217 -12.46 -9.43 -8.88
N SER A 218 -12.38 -8.34 -9.65
CA SER A 218 -13.51 -7.68 -10.31
C SER A 218 -14.43 -8.65 -11.06
N ARG A 219 -13.85 -9.64 -11.77
CA ARG A 219 -14.59 -10.59 -12.62
C ARG A 219 -15.53 -11.51 -11.83
N ASP A 220 -15.22 -11.78 -10.56
CA ASP A 220 -15.97 -12.72 -9.72
C ASP A 220 -17.28 -12.05 -9.19
N TYR A 221 -17.43 -10.73 -9.40
CA TYR A 221 -18.58 -9.89 -9.01
C TYR A 221 -19.21 -9.17 -10.23
N ARG A 222 -19.13 -9.76 -11.43
CA ARG A 222 -19.78 -9.25 -12.66
C ARG A 222 -20.92 -10.18 -13.11
N GLY A 223 -22.03 -9.59 -13.54
CA GLY A 223 -23.15 -10.30 -14.18
C GLY A 223 -24.46 -10.27 -13.38
N PRO A 224 -25.57 -10.81 -13.93
CA PRO A 224 -26.92 -10.65 -13.37
C PRO A 224 -27.12 -11.31 -11.99
N SER A 225 -26.31 -12.31 -11.65
CA SER A 225 -26.33 -13.02 -10.37
C SER A 225 -25.10 -12.71 -9.49
N ALA A 226 -24.41 -11.60 -9.75
CA ALA A 226 -23.26 -11.19 -8.95
C ALA A 226 -23.70 -10.80 -7.54
N THR A 227 -22.92 -11.21 -6.54
CA THR A 227 -23.09 -10.72 -5.17
C THR A 227 -22.35 -9.40 -4.98
N THR A 228 -22.70 -8.62 -3.95
CA THR A 228 -21.92 -7.45 -3.56
C THR A 228 -20.51 -7.88 -3.14
N PRO A 229 -19.43 -7.28 -3.70
CA PRO A 229 -18.06 -7.59 -3.29
C PRO A 229 -17.85 -7.28 -1.81
N PRO A 230 -17.00 -8.02 -1.09
CA PRO A 230 -16.65 -7.69 0.29
C PRO A 230 -15.65 -6.52 0.32
N PRO A 231 -15.90 -5.44 1.08
CA PRO A 231 -14.96 -4.33 1.19
C PRO A 231 -13.73 -4.77 2.00
N LEU A 232 -12.56 -4.72 1.36
CA LEU A 232 -11.28 -5.09 1.95
C LEU A 232 -10.27 -3.98 1.67
N PHE A 233 -9.65 -3.45 2.71
CA PHE A 233 -8.64 -2.40 2.63
C PHE A 233 -7.24 -3.01 2.47
N ARG A 234 -6.46 -2.45 1.55
CA ARG A 234 -5.10 -2.90 1.21
C ARG A 234 -4.19 -1.74 0.86
N TYR A 235 -2.89 -2.02 0.76
CA TYR A 235 -1.88 -1.02 0.36
C TYR A 235 -1.71 -0.88 -1.16
N CYS A 236 -2.21 -1.84 -1.94
CA CYS A 236 -2.13 -1.85 -3.40
C CYS A 236 -3.45 -2.34 -4.01
N GLY A 237 -3.73 -1.90 -5.24
CA GLY A 237 -4.88 -2.31 -6.06
C GLY A 237 -4.55 -2.24 -7.55
N ASP A 238 -5.39 -2.83 -8.39
CA ASP A 238 -5.26 -2.82 -9.86
C ASP A 238 -6.64 -2.81 -10.55
N ASP A 239 -6.67 -2.52 -11.86
CA ASP A 239 -7.91 -2.47 -12.68
C ASP A 239 -8.68 -3.81 -12.76
N ALA A 240 -8.07 -4.91 -12.30
CA ALA A 240 -8.66 -6.25 -12.29
C ALA A 240 -9.23 -6.64 -10.91
N THR A 241 -9.11 -5.77 -9.91
CA THR A 241 -9.54 -6.00 -8.52
C THR A 241 -10.53 -4.93 -8.05
N LEU A 242 -10.98 -5.04 -6.80
CA LEU A 242 -11.97 -4.18 -6.12
C LEU A 242 -11.56 -3.94 -4.66
N ASP A 243 -10.30 -4.20 -4.33
CA ASP A 243 -9.71 -3.91 -3.04
C ASP A 243 -9.58 -2.38 -2.87
N ILE A 244 -9.94 -1.85 -1.70
CA ILE A 244 -9.96 -0.41 -1.42
C ILE A 244 -8.56 0.02 -1.01
N VAL A 245 -7.96 0.98 -1.72
CA VAL A 245 -6.59 1.41 -1.44
C VAL A 245 -6.56 2.30 -0.20
N PHE A 246 -5.70 1.94 0.75
CA PHE A 246 -5.36 2.71 1.94
C PHE A 246 -3.88 3.13 1.85
N PRO A 247 -3.49 4.34 2.30
CA PRO A 247 -2.08 4.73 2.35
C PRO A 247 -1.26 3.67 3.10
N ASP A 248 -0.10 3.31 2.57
CA ASP A 248 0.65 2.18 3.10
C ASP A 248 1.22 2.45 4.50
N TRP A 249 1.55 1.36 5.19
CA TRP A 249 2.18 1.37 6.51
C TRP A 249 3.52 2.15 6.55
N SER A 250 4.23 2.26 5.43
CA SER A 250 5.55 2.91 5.34
C SER A 250 5.48 4.44 5.45
N PHE A 251 4.32 5.04 5.20
CA PHE A 251 4.05 6.45 5.56
C PHE A 251 4.25 6.75 7.05
N TRP A 252 4.21 5.72 7.92
CA TRP A 252 4.31 5.86 9.37
C TRP A 252 5.55 5.20 10.00
N GLY A 253 6.20 4.26 9.33
CA GLY A 253 7.46 3.66 9.78
C GLY A 253 7.73 2.26 9.21
N TRP A 254 8.72 1.57 9.77
CA TRP A 254 9.15 0.22 9.39
C TRP A 254 9.57 -0.61 10.61
#